data_AF-A0A7L5DQ99-F1
#
_entry.id   AF-A0A7L5DQ99-F1
#
_cell.length_a   1.000
_cell.length_b   1.000
_cell.length_c   1.000
_cell.angle_alpha   90.00
_cell.angle_beta   90.00
_cell.angle_gamma   90.00
#
_symmetry.space_group_name_H-M   'P 1'
#
loop_
_entity.id
_entity.type
_entity.pdbx_description
1 polymer ?
#
loop_
_entity_poly.entity_id
_entity_poly.type
_entity_poly.pdbx_seq_one_letter_code
_entity_poly.pdbx_strand_id
1 'polypeptide(L)' 'MANKKKQLLRIIFDVLDSMNQHILLNVDRSIAAADPDEAIDMAYDEMQRQFKGADIRLTRVRIGFSAA' A
#
# COMPACT_ATOMS: atom_id res chain seq x y z
N MET A 1 14.94 -10.76 18.60
CA MET A 1 13.61 -10.77 17.93
C MET A 1 12.94 -9.44 18.26
N ALA A 2 13.02 -8.47 17.36
CA ALA A 2 12.40 -7.17 17.59
C ALA A 2 10.89 -7.34 17.42
N ASN A 3 10.16 -7.40 18.53
CA ASN A 3 8.71 -7.35 18.54
C ASN A 3 8.29 -5.91 18.16
N LYS A 4 8.45 -5.55 16.87
CA LYS A 4 8.03 -4.25 16.37
C LYS A 4 6.51 -4.20 16.52
N LYS A 5 6.04 -3.36 17.45
CA LYS A 5 4.62 -3.19 17.74
C LYS A 5 3.96 -2.68 16.45
N LYS A 6 3.00 -3.44 15.91
CA LYS A 6 2.22 -3.01 14.74
C LYS A 6 1.53 -1.69 15.07
N GLN A 7 1.75 -0.69 14.22
CA GLN A 7 1.13 0.63 14.31
C GLN A 7 0.28 0.87 13.08
N LEU A 8 -0.72 1.74 13.20
CA LEU A 8 -1.57 2.10 12.08
C LEU A 8 -0.84 3.11 11.18
N LEU A 9 -0.46 2.67 10.00
CA LEU A 9 0.18 3.48 8.98
C LEU A 9 -0.83 3.82 7.90
N ARG A 10 -0.94 5.11 7.58
CA ARG A 10 -1.75 5.60 6.48
C ARG A 10 -0.89 5.60 5.22
N ILE A 11 -1.31 4.93 4.17
CA ILE A 11 -0.63 4.87 2.89
C ILE A 11 -1.55 5.45 1.83
N ILE A 12 -1.02 6.39 1.06
CA ILE A 12 -1.69 6.96 -0.10
C ILE A 12 -0.90 6.57 -1.33
N PHE A 13 -1.55 5.98 -2.34
CA PHE A 13 -0.88 5.53 -3.56
C PHE A 13 -1.79 5.59 -4.79
N ASP A 14 -1.20 5.62 -5.97
CA ASP A 14 -1.89 5.39 -7.24
C ASP A 14 -1.60 3.95 -7.70
N VAL A 15 -2.54 3.34 -8.43
CA VAL A 15 -2.37 2.02 -9.05
C VAL A 15 -2.30 2.19 -10.55
N LEU A 16 -1.22 1.69 -11.15
CA LEU A 16 -1.01 1.60 -12.59
C LEU A 16 -1.19 0.16 -13.05
N ASP A 17 -1.64 -0.02 -14.28
CA ASP A 17 -1.58 -1.31 -14.98
C ASP A 17 -0.22 -1.52 -15.69
N SER A 18 -0.08 -2.68 -16.34
CA SER A 18 1.06 -3.04 -17.18
C SER A 18 1.39 -2.05 -18.30
N MET A 19 0.40 -1.27 -18.76
CA MET A 19 0.54 -0.25 -19.79
C MET A 19 0.85 1.14 -19.18
N ASN A 20 1.13 1.22 -17.88
CA ASN A 20 1.29 2.45 -17.11
C ASN A 20 0.06 3.38 -17.19
N GLN A 21 -1.13 2.81 -17.35
CA GLN A 21 -2.38 3.55 -17.23
C GLN A 21 -2.87 3.53 -15.79
N HIS A 22 -3.31 4.68 -15.29
CA HIS A 22 -3.87 4.77 -13.94
C HIS A 22 -5.21 4.04 -13.87
N ILE A 23 -5.25 2.97 -13.08
CA ILE A 23 -6.48 2.25 -12.75
C ILE A 23 -7.14 2.90 -11.53
N LEU A 24 -6.34 3.28 -10.52
CA LEU A 24 -6.80 3.98 -9.33
C LEU A 24 -5.87 5.15 -9.01
N LEU A 25 -6.45 6.22 -8.46
CA LEU A 25 -5.74 7.44 -8.10
C LEU A 25 -6.04 7.80 -6.64
N ASN A 26 -5.03 8.27 -5.91
CA ASN A 26 -5.11 8.69 -4.52
C ASN A 26 -5.82 7.67 -3.61
N VAL A 27 -5.51 6.39 -3.80
CA VAL A 27 -6.02 5.32 -2.94
C VAL A 27 -5.50 5.55 -1.54
N ASP A 28 -6.40 5.76 -0.59
CA ASP A 28 -6.10 5.97 0.81
C ASP A 28 -6.40 4.70 1.60
N ARG A 29 -5.38 4.15 2.26
CA ARG A 29 -5.50 2.95 3.11
C ARG A 29 -4.84 3.17 4.45
N SER A 30 -5.45 2.65 5.50
CA SER A 30 -4.84 2.56 6.83
C SER A 30 -4.51 1.10 7.12
N ILE A 31 -3.22 0.78 7.22
CA ILE A 31 -2.71 -0.59 7.36
C ILE A 31 -1.97 -0.72 8.69
N ALA A 32 -2.29 -1.76 9.45
CA ALA A 32 -1.60 -2.09 10.69
C ALA A 32 -0.33 -2.90 10.38
N ALA A 33 0.82 -2.23 10.41
CA ALA A 33 2.12 -2.80 10.05
C ALA A 33 3.21 -2.41 11.07
N ALA A 34 4.26 -3.21 11.16
CA ALA A 34 5.40 -2.97 12.02
C ALA A 34 6.25 -1.79 11.52
N ASP A 35 6.32 -1.62 10.21
CA ASP A 35 7.08 -0.57 9.54
C ASP A 35 6.46 -0.20 8.17
N PRO A 36 6.90 0.93 7.59
CA PRO A 36 6.42 1.40 6.29
C PRO A 36 6.54 0.37 5.16
N ASP A 37 7.60 -0.44 5.15
CA ASP A 37 7.85 -1.42 4.10
C ASP A 37 6.82 -2.55 4.17
N GLU A 38 6.58 -3.14 5.36
CA GLU A 38 5.52 -4.14 5.56
C GLU A 38 4.14 -3.57 5.15
N ALA A 39 3.90 -2.29 5.42
CA ALA A 39 2.66 -1.64 5.05
C ALA A 39 2.48 -1.55 3.51
N ILE A 40 3.56 -1.23 2.78
CA ILE A 40 3.57 -1.20 1.31
C ILE A 40 3.32 -2.60 0.74
N ASP A 41 4.02 -3.61 1.25
CA ASP A 41 3.88 -4.99 0.79
C ASP A 41 2.44 -5.47 0.99
N MET A 42 1.84 -5.18 2.14
CA MET A 42 0.42 -5.48 2.40
C MET A 42 -0.52 -4.75 1.44
N ALA A 43 -0.26 -3.47 1.13
CA ALA A 43 -1.03 -2.72 0.15
C ALA A 43 -0.90 -3.32 -1.26
N TYR A 44 0.30 -3.73 -1.65
CA TYR A 44 0.57 -4.36 -2.93
C TYR A 44 -0.16 -5.68 -3.07
N ASP A 45 -0.04 -6.57 -2.07
CA ASP A 45 -0.74 -7.85 -2.04
C ASP A 45 -2.26 -7.69 -2.12
N GLU A 46 -2.81 -6.70 -1.41
CA GLU A 46 -4.24 -6.41 -1.46
C GLU A 46 -4.69 -5.97 -2.86
N MET A 47 -3.95 -5.05 -3.48
CA MET A 47 -4.25 -4.60 -4.84
C MET A 47 -4.08 -5.74 -5.85
N GLN A 48 -3.04 -6.55 -5.71
CA GLN A 48 -2.79 -7.68 -6.61
C GLN A 48 -3.93 -8.70 -6.52
N ARG A 49 -4.46 -8.97 -5.31
CA ARG A 49 -5.66 -9.80 -5.13
C ARG A 49 -6.89 -9.16 -5.76
N GLN A 50 -7.09 -7.86 -5.56
CA GLN A 50 -8.23 -7.12 -6.11
C GLN A 50 -8.26 -7.15 -7.65
N PHE A 51 -7.10 -7.00 -8.29
CA PHE A 51 -6.93 -7.04 -9.73
C PHE A 51 -6.56 -8.44 -10.26
N LYS A 52 -6.77 -9.50 -9.46
CA LYS A 52 -6.59 -10.91 -9.84
C LYS A 52 -5.23 -11.25 -10.44
N GLY A 53 -4.14 -10.71 -9.90
CA GLY A 53 -2.79 -10.99 -10.36
C GLY A 53 -2.42 -10.30 -11.68
N ALA A 54 -3.18 -9.27 -12.08
CA ALA A 54 -2.72 -8.37 -13.14
C ALA A 54 -1.37 -7.75 -12.75
N ASP A 55 -0.52 -7.53 -13.75
CA ASP A 55 0.74 -6.82 -13.58
C ASP A 55 0.40 -5.35 -13.25
N ILE A 56 0.39 -5.06 -11.94
CA ILE A 56 0.06 -3.76 -11.38
C ILE A 56 1.29 -3.15 -10.74
N ARG A 57 1.33 -1.82 -10.72
CA ARG A 57 2.39 -1.06 -10.08
C ARG A 57 1.81 0.01 -9.17
N LEU A 58 2.26 0.02 -7.93
CA LEU A 58 1.97 1.13 -7.03
C LEU A 58 2.92 2.29 -7.34
N THR A 59 2.38 3.49 -7.48
CA THR A 59 3.17 4.71 -7.69
C THR A 59 2.72 5.81 -6.75
N ARG A 60 3.56 6.85 -6.60
CA ARG A 60 3.34 7.99 -5.70
C ARG A 60 2.98 7.59 -4.27
N VAL A 61 3.60 6.51 -3.77
CA VAL A 61 3.35 5.99 -2.43
C VAL A 61 3.81 7.01 -1.38
N ARG A 62 2.88 7.47 -0.56
CA ARG A 62 3.10 8.38 0.57
C ARG A 62 2.67 7.69 1.84
N ILE A 63 3.52 7.76 2.87
CA ILE A 63 3.27 7.08 4.15
C ILE A 63 3.17 8.15 5.22
N GLY A 64 2.02 8.18 5.89
CA GLY A 64 1.75 8.99 7.05
C GLY A 64 1.58 8.10 8.28
N PHE A 65 2.04 8.59 9.42
CA PHE A 65 1.73 7.97 10.71
C PHE A 65 0.38 8.51 11.15
N SER A 66 -0.63 7.65 11.26
CA SER A 66 -1.90 8.07 11.84
C SER A 66 -1.68 8.17 13.35
N ALA A 67 -1.34 9.37 13.83
CA ALA A 67 -1.39 9.65 15.26
C ALA A 67 -2.85 9.46 15.70
N ALA A 68 -3.08 8.44 16.52
CA ALA A 68 -4.35 8.22 17.20
C ALA A 68 -4.70 9.41 18.09
#